data_AF-A0A2T8HQ34-F1
#
_entry.id   AF-A0A2T8HQ34-F1
#
_cell.length_a   1.000
_cell.length_b   1.000
_cell.length_c   1.000
_cell.angle_alpha   90.00
_cell.angle_beta   90.00
_cell.angle_gamma   90.00
#
_symmetry.space_group_name_H-M   'P 1'
#
loop_
_entity.id
_entity.type
_entity.pdbx_description
1 polymer ?
#
loop_
_entity_poly.entity_id
_entity_poly.type
_entity_poly.pdbx_seq_one_letter_code
_entity_poly.pdbx_strand_id
1 'polypeptide(L)'
;MSAETGGGAMPPGAIVSTDGYETYVTRHNGFTRIRRADPEPGDAAVLAQFEDADPASPAGFRSLLEDQSVEIPNRVNAEIIVEGATAEVIDRVLRLTTDVEAYNPAQIAAAGGEIVLSGSDYSLVRLGNGSYSYGQQSDSGSLYLALNFDTETATIHILNRELYHHYTGDPGIDSRVIDLLGEDLPFNIQTGLFGGEISGEVTQLYVRLGTVVVPVSGTLLGQVGGSARDDLVAGGVFEATGSDMAMGQMLDVRVDGVFSASN
;
A
#
# COMPACT_ATOMS: atom_id res chain seq x y z
N MET A 1 -10.56 14.58 -28.29
CA MET A 1 -11.33 15.23 -27.21
C MET A 1 -10.38 15.30 -26.04
N SER A 2 -9.90 16.51 -25.73
CA SER A 2 -9.00 16.76 -24.61
C SER A 2 -9.82 16.68 -23.33
N ALA A 3 -9.46 15.79 -22.41
CA ALA A 3 -9.98 15.83 -21.06
C ALA A 3 -9.15 16.86 -20.29
N GLU A 4 -9.81 17.92 -19.84
CA GLU A 4 -9.26 18.89 -18.92
C GLU A 4 -8.97 18.20 -17.58
N THR A 5 -7.71 18.20 -17.16
CA THR A 5 -7.29 17.97 -15.77
C THR A 5 -7.69 19.19 -14.94
N GLY A 6 -8.98 19.31 -14.66
CA GLY A 6 -9.51 20.30 -13.74
C GLY A 6 -9.45 19.79 -12.31
N GLY A 7 -8.39 20.15 -11.57
CA GLY A 7 -8.31 20.02 -10.11
C GLY A 7 -9.35 20.91 -9.43
N GLY A 8 -10.61 20.51 -9.48
CA GLY A 8 -11.67 21.07 -8.67
C GLY A 8 -11.64 20.40 -7.30
N ALA A 9 -11.58 21.20 -6.22
CA ALA A 9 -11.75 20.70 -4.86
C ALA A 9 -13.01 19.82 -4.81
N MET A 10 -12.86 18.62 -4.24
CA MET A 10 -14.00 17.71 -4.08
C MET A 10 -15.11 18.40 -3.27
N PRO A 11 -16.39 18.18 -3.60
CA PRO A 11 -17.47 18.60 -2.73
C PRO A 11 -17.29 17.97 -1.34
N PRO A 12 -17.50 18.72 -0.25
CA PRO A 12 -17.45 18.14 1.10
C PRO A 12 -18.36 16.91 1.20
N GLY A 13 -17.80 15.78 1.65
CA GLY A 13 -18.52 14.52 1.74
C GLY A 13 -18.53 13.67 0.46
N ALA A 14 -17.87 14.10 -0.62
CA ALA A 14 -17.70 13.28 -1.82
C ALA A 14 -16.90 12.01 -1.51
N ILE A 15 -17.38 10.87 -1.98
CA ILE A 15 -16.72 9.59 -1.73
C ILE A 15 -15.39 9.60 -2.50
N VAL A 16 -14.28 9.45 -1.78
CA VAL A 16 -13.02 9.08 -2.40
C VAL A 16 -13.09 7.59 -2.69
N SER A 17 -13.07 7.26 -3.97
CA SER A 17 -13.06 5.88 -4.46
C SER A 17 -11.95 5.73 -5.47
N THR A 18 -11.23 4.61 -5.36
CA THR A 18 -10.21 4.20 -6.33
C THR A 18 -10.64 2.84 -6.85
N ASP A 19 -10.61 2.64 -8.17
CA ASP A 19 -11.01 1.37 -8.78
C ASP A 19 -10.18 0.21 -8.23
N GLY A 20 -10.81 -0.94 -8.00
CA GLY A 20 -10.15 -2.13 -7.44
C GLY A 20 -10.07 -2.18 -5.91
N TYR A 21 -10.50 -1.10 -5.23
CA TYR A 21 -10.50 -1.02 -3.77
C TYR A 21 -11.91 -0.99 -3.18
N GLU A 22 -12.06 -1.63 -2.02
CA GLU A 22 -13.28 -1.60 -1.22
C GLU A 22 -13.02 -0.94 0.13
N THR A 23 -14.03 -0.25 0.67
CA THR A 23 -13.99 0.34 2.02
C THR A 23 -15.21 -0.08 2.82
N TYR A 24 -15.00 -0.55 4.05
CA TYR A 24 -16.10 -0.91 4.97
C TYR A 24 -15.66 -0.87 6.44
N VAL A 25 -16.61 -0.74 7.36
CA VAL A 25 -16.34 -0.83 8.80
C VAL A 25 -16.36 -2.30 9.25
N THR A 26 -15.32 -2.75 9.91
CA THR A 26 -15.24 -4.11 10.44
C THR A 26 -16.19 -4.28 11.64
N ARG A 27 -16.76 -5.48 11.81
CA ARG A 27 -17.68 -5.75 12.93
C ARG A 27 -16.98 -6.02 14.25
N HIS A 28 -15.72 -6.48 14.22
CA HIS A 28 -15.03 -7.01 15.39
C HIS A 28 -14.30 -5.93 16.19
N ASN A 29 -13.78 -4.88 15.54
CA ASN A 29 -13.10 -3.77 16.23
C ASN A 29 -13.65 -2.38 15.82
N GLY A 30 -14.58 -2.29 14.85
CA GLY A 30 -15.18 -1.04 14.43
C GLY A 30 -14.23 -0.15 13.60
N PHE A 31 -13.11 -0.70 13.13
CA PHE A 31 -12.14 0.03 12.33
C PHE A 31 -12.68 0.18 10.90
N THR A 32 -12.28 1.26 10.23
CA THR A 32 -12.48 1.36 8.79
C THR A 32 -11.42 0.47 8.14
N ARG A 33 -11.83 -0.41 7.23
CA ARG A 33 -10.96 -1.28 6.44
C ARG A 33 -10.94 -0.81 5.00
N ILE A 34 -9.75 -0.71 4.43
CA ILE A 34 -9.56 -0.71 2.98
C ILE A 34 -9.09 -2.10 2.57
N ARG A 35 -9.64 -2.62 1.47
CA ARG A 35 -9.30 -3.93 0.91
C ARG A 35 -9.07 -3.82 -0.58
N ARG A 36 -7.97 -4.40 -1.06
CA ARG A 36 -7.76 -4.78 -2.46
C ARG A 36 -7.71 -6.29 -2.51
N ALA A 37 -8.51 -6.91 -3.37
CA ALA A 37 -8.49 -8.35 -3.57
C ALA A 37 -8.49 -8.66 -5.06
N ASP A 38 -7.69 -9.65 -5.45
CA ASP A 38 -7.63 -10.15 -6.83
C ASP A 38 -7.83 -11.68 -6.85
N PRO A 39 -8.99 -12.18 -6.38
CA PRO A 39 -9.22 -13.61 -6.24
C PRO A 39 -9.58 -14.27 -7.57
N GLU A 40 -8.98 -15.43 -7.82
CA GLU A 40 -9.44 -16.38 -8.83
C GLU A 40 -10.63 -17.20 -8.31
N PRO A 41 -11.43 -17.85 -9.19
CA PRO A 41 -12.62 -18.62 -8.79
C PRO A 41 -12.38 -19.72 -7.74
N GLY A 42 -11.13 -20.16 -7.51
CA GLY A 42 -10.77 -21.11 -6.46
C GLY A 42 -10.42 -20.47 -5.11
N ASP A 43 -10.11 -19.17 -5.07
CA ASP A 43 -9.57 -18.51 -3.89
C ASP A 43 -10.64 -18.13 -2.86
N ALA A 44 -11.91 -18.07 -3.28
CA ALA A 44 -13.00 -17.66 -2.39
C ALA A 44 -13.10 -18.54 -1.13
N ALA A 45 -12.92 -19.86 -1.27
CA ALA A 45 -12.95 -20.78 -0.14
C ALA A 45 -11.72 -20.66 0.78
N VAL A 46 -10.61 -20.14 0.25
CA VAL A 46 -9.39 -19.86 0.99
C VAL A 46 -9.53 -18.55 1.74
N LEU A 47 -9.89 -17.47 1.04
CA LEU A 47 -10.09 -16.14 1.63
C LEU A 47 -11.17 -16.15 2.72
N ALA A 48 -12.21 -16.98 2.57
CA ALA A 48 -13.24 -17.15 3.59
C ALA A 48 -12.69 -17.71 4.91
N GLN A 49 -11.62 -18.50 4.90
CA GLN A 49 -11.02 -19.04 6.13
C GLN A 49 -10.32 -17.95 6.95
N PHE A 50 -9.80 -16.90 6.31
CA PHE A 50 -9.21 -15.75 7.02
C PHE A 50 -10.26 -14.83 7.64
N GLU A 51 -11.53 -15.00 7.29
CA GLU A 51 -12.66 -14.30 7.91
C GLU A 51 -13.37 -15.18 8.97
N ASP A 52 -12.95 -16.44 9.14
CA ASP A 52 -13.49 -17.37 10.13
C ASP A 52 -12.86 -17.12 11.50
N ALA A 53 -13.69 -17.14 12.56
CA ALA A 53 -13.23 -17.00 13.93
C ALA A 53 -12.52 -18.26 14.46
N ASP A 54 -12.69 -19.41 13.78
CA ASP A 54 -12.02 -20.69 14.10
C ASP A 54 -11.51 -21.36 12.81
N PRO A 55 -10.45 -20.81 12.19
CA PRO A 55 -9.99 -21.26 10.87
C PRO A 55 -9.46 -22.69 10.94
N ALA A 56 -9.99 -23.57 10.08
CA ALA A 56 -9.45 -24.91 9.84
C ALA A 56 -8.15 -24.85 9.03
N SER A 57 -7.12 -24.15 9.53
CA SER A 57 -5.75 -24.02 8.99
C SER A 57 -5.67 -24.18 7.46
N PRO A 58 -5.73 -23.10 6.66
CA PRO A 58 -5.81 -23.21 5.21
C PRO A 58 -4.62 -24.00 4.64
N ALA A 59 -4.90 -25.22 4.17
CA ALA A 59 -3.91 -26.09 3.56
C ALA A 59 -3.39 -25.43 2.27
N GLY A 60 -2.11 -25.06 2.25
CA GLY A 60 -1.44 -24.44 1.09
C GLY A 60 -1.14 -22.94 1.22
N PHE A 61 -1.70 -22.25 2.23
CA PHE A 61 -1.59 -20.79 2.40
C PHE A 61 -0.91 -20.42 3.72
N ARG A 62 0.21 -21.09 4.02
CA ARG A 62 0.89 -21.04 5.33
C ARG A 62 1.78 -19.81 5.51
N SER A 63 1.49 -18.73 4.82
CA SER A 63 2.29 -17.51 4.82
C SER A 63 1.35 -16.30 4.86
N LEU A 64 0.47 -16.29 5.86
CA LEU A 64 0.23 -15.02 6.52
C LEU A 64 1.63 -14.54 6.91
N LEU A 65 2.05 -13.38 6.41
CA LEU A 65 3.09 -12.60 7.09
C LEU A 65 2.48 -12.10 8.40
N GLU A 66 2.07 -13.06 9.25
CA GLU A 66 1.30 -12.93 10.48
C GLU A 66 2.04 -12.13 11.55
N ASP A 67 3.20 -11.57 11.22
CA ASP A 67 4.16 -11.02 12.15
C ASP A 67 4.70 -9.63 11.78
N GLN A 68 4.15 -8.95 10.75
CA GLN A 68 4.57 -7.58 10.42
C GLN A 68 3.38 -6.64 10.31
N SER A 69 2.71 -6.45 11.46
CA SER A 69 1.94 -5.24 11.72
C SER A 69 2.85 -4.04 11.45
N VAL A 70 2.53 -3.21 10.46
CA VAL A 70 3.14 -1.88 10.39
C VAL A 70 2.79 -1.17 11.70
N GLU A 71 3.83 -0.67 12.38
CA GLU A 71 3.98 -0.67 13.82
C GLU A 71 3.21 0.47 14.52
N ILE A 72 1.88 0.48 14.43
CA ILE A 72 1.03 1.38 15.24
C ILE A 72 0.05 0.55 16.07
N PRO A 73 0.52 -0.01 17.21
CA PRO A 73 -0.24 -0.97 18.00
C PRO A 73 -1.66 -0.49 18.32
N ASN A 74 -2.64 -1.34 18.01
CA ASN A 74 -4.07 -1.11 18.30
C ASN A 74 -4.71 0.07 17.56
N ARG A 75 -4.08 0.63 16.52
CA ARG A 75 -4.64 1.76 15.76
C ARG A 75 -4.59 1.55 14.26
N VAL A 76 -3.56 0.88 13.77
CA VAL A 76 -3.46 0.44 12.37
C VAL A 76 -3.10 -1.05 12.34
N ASN A 77 -3.86 -1.83 11.57
CA ASN A 77 -3.51 -3.22 11.28
C ASN A 77 -3.37 -3.36 9.76
N ALA A 78 -2.25 -3.89 9.28
CA ALA A 78 -2.09 -4.23 7.88
C ALA A 78 -2.05 -5.75 7.74
N GLU A 79 -2.68 -6.28 6.71
CA GLU A 79 -2.64 -7.70 6.38
C GLU A 79 -2.36 -7.88 4.88
N ILE A 80 -1.51 -8.85 4.59
CA ILE A 80 -1.15 -9.27 3.24
C ILE A 80 -1.37 -10.78 3.19
N ILE A 81 -2.22 -11.22 2.27
CA ILE A 81 -2.44 -12.63 1.99
C ILE A 81 -1.84 -12.95 0.63
N VAL A 82 -0.92 -13.92 0.63
CA VAL A 82 -0.20 -14.36 -0.55
C VAL A 82 -0.37 -15.86 -0.79
N GLU A 83 -0.16 -16.25 -2.04
CA GLU A 83 0.04 -17.62 -2.47
C GLU A 83 1.52 -17.83 -2.81
N GLY A 84 2.07 -18.99 -2.41
CA GLY A 84 3.48 -19.28 -2.61
C GLY A 84 3.84 -20.73 -2.34
N ALA A 85 4.88 -21.23 -3.03
CA ALA A 85 5.40 -22.59 -2.80
C ALA A 85 6.03 -22.77 -1.41
N THR A 86 6.61 -21.71 -0.85
CA THR A 86 7.18 -21.66 0.51
C THR A 86 6.90 -20.29 1.14
N ALA A 87 7.22 -20.13 2.44
CA ALA A 87 7.10 -18.84 3.12
C ALA A 87 8.02 -17.73 2.57
N GLU A 88 9.02 -18.10 1.77
CA GLU A 88 10.00 -17.18 1.18
C GLU A 88 9.77 -16.95 -0.32
N VAL A 89 8.86 -17.73 -0.94
CA VAL A 89 8.59 -17.70 -2.38
C VAL A 89 7.13 -17.33 -2.58
N ILE A 90 6.90 -16.06 -2.92
CA ILE A 90 5.59 -15.48 -3.13
C ILE A 90 5.29 -15.45 -4.63
N ASP A 91 4.26 -16.15 -5.09
CA ASP A 91 3.90 -16.23 -6.51
C ASP A 91 2.79 -15.22 -6.87
N ARG A 92 1.84 -15.01 -5.96
CA ARG A 92 0.68 -14.13 -6.17
C ARG A 92 0.24 -13.45 -4.87
N VAL A 93 -0.21 -12.20 -5.00
CA VAL A 93 -0.90 -11.46 -3.94
C VAL A 93 -2.40 -11.71 -4.11
N LEU A 94 -3.05 -12.26 -3.08
CA LEU A 94 -4.48 -12.54 -3.10
C LEU A 94 -5.28 -11.37 -2.52
N ARG A 95 -4.77 -10.78 -1.43
CA ARG A 95 -5.45 -9.71 -0.69
C ARG A 95 -4.44 -8.79 0.00
N LEU A 96 -4.71 -7.49 -0.07
CA LEU A 96 -4.08 -6.45 0.72
C LEU A 96 -5.19 -5.78 1.54
N THR A 97 -4.95 -5.58 2.83
CA THR A 97 -5.88 -4.90 3.73
C THR A 97 -5.14 -3.96 4.67
N THR A 98 -5.80 -2.85 4.97
CA THR A 98 -5.41 -1.96 6.07
C THR A 98 -6.64 -1.55 6.86
N ASP A 99 -6.62 -1.83 8.16
CA ASP A 99 -7.58 -1.35 9.15
C ASP A 99 -7.00 -0.15 9.86
N VAL A 100 -7.79 0.91 9.99
CA VAL A 100 -7.42 2.08 10.77
C VAL A 100 -8.57 2.38 11.71
N GLU A 101 -8.24 2.74 12.95
CA GLU A 101 -9.22 3.13 13.95
C GLU A 101 -10.16 4.25 13.46
N ALA A 102 -11.27 4.42 14.17
CA ALA A 102 -12.29 5.39 13.79
C ALA A 102 -11.75 6.83 13.70
N TYR A 103 -12.13 7.52 12.63
CA TYR A 103 -11.81 8.92 12.37
C TYR A 103 -12.88 9.86 12.96
N ASN A 104 -12.46 10.91 13.66
CA ASN A 104 -13.37 11.93 14.20
C ASN A 104 -13.19 13.30 13.50
N PRO A 105 -13.94 13.59 12.43
CA PRO A 105 -13.77 14.82 11.65
C PRO A 105 -14.06 16.10 12.45
N ALA A 106 -14.90 16.03 13.49
CA ALA A 106 -15.39 17.22 14.18
C ALA A 106 -14.29 17.99 14.94
N GLN A 107 -13.26 17.29 15.43
CA GLN A 107 -12.15 17.92 16.14
C GLN A 107 -11.02 18.35 15.19
N ILE A 108 -10.96 17.77 14.00
CA ILE A 108 -9.85 17.94 13.06
C ILE A 108 -10.15 19.07 12.07
N ALA A 109 -11.38 19.10 11.51
CA ALA A 109 -11.80 20.10 10.54
C ALA A 109 -11.79 21.53 11.10
N ALA A 110 -11.91 21.70 12.42
CA ALA A 110 -11.89 23.01 13.07
C ALA A 110 -10.49 23.67 13.08
N ALA A 111 -9.42 22.92 12.82
CA ALA A 111 -8.06 23.38 13.01
C ALA A 111 -7.33 23.81 11.71
N GLY A 112 -7.77 23.39 10.53
CA GLY A 112 -7.23 23.80 9.22
C GLY A 112 -5.75 23.46 8.99
N GLY A 113 -5.14 23.92 7.90
CA GLY A 113 -3.70 23.76 7.64
C GLY A 113 -3.24 22.35 7.25
N GLU A 114 -1.94 22.12 7.34
CA GLU A 114 -1.27 20.88 6.92
C GLU A 114 -0.80 20.05 8.13
N ILE A 115 -0.81 18.72 8.00
CA ILE A 115 -0.19 17.77 8.93
C ILE A 115 0.68 16.82 8.12
N VAL A 116 1.89 16.54 8.59
CA VAL A 116 2.76 15.53 8.00
C VAL A 116 2.84 14.34 8.94
N LEU A 117 2.46 13.17 8.44
CA LEU A 117 2.65 11.89 9.11
C LEU A 117 3.87 11.20 8.49
N SER A 118 4.59 10.44 9.30
CA SER A 118 5.68 9.58 8.85
C SER A 118 5.40 8.15 9.25
N GLY A 119 5.96 7.20 8.51
CA GLY A 119 5.77 5.82 8.84
C GLY A 119 6.56 4.86 7.99
N SER A 120 5.95 3.70 7.81
CA SER A 120 6.54 2.53 7.17
C SER A 120 5.59 1.95 6.14
N ASP A 121 6.16 1.25 5.17
CA ASP A 121 5.47 0.47 4.18
C ASP A 121 5.94 -1.00 4.21
N TYR A 122 5.07 -1.88 3.74
CA TYR A 122 5.45 -3.22 3.33
C TYR A 122 5.16 -3.34 1.84
N SER A 123 6.22 -3.55 1.06
CA SER A 123 6.18 -3.58 -0.39
C SER A 123 6.56 -4.95 -0.93
N LEU A 124 5.79 -5.44 -1.90
CA LEU A 124 6.07 -6.63 -2.71
C LEU A 124 6.35 -6.21 -4.14
N VAL A 125 7.48 -6.65 -4.70
CA VAL A 125 7.90 -6.35 -6.08
C VAL A 125 8.10 -7.62 -6.89
N ARG A 126 7.37 -7.75 -7.99
CA ARG A 126 7.54 -8.81 -8.99
C ARG A 126 8.15 -8.27 -10.26
N LEU A 127 9.07 -9.05 -10.84
CA LEU A 127 9.73 -8.77 -12.11
C LEU A 127 9.40 -9.87 -13.12
N GLY A 128 8.87 -9.48 -14.27
CA GLY A 128 8.34 -10.40 -15.28
C GLY A 128 7.35 -11.39 -14.64
N ASN A 129 7.56 -12.68 -14.94
CA ASN A 129 6.77 -13.78 -14.40
C ASN A 129 7.45 -14.49 -13.22
N GLY A 130 8.42 -13.85 -12.56
CA GLY A 130 9.10 -14.39 -11.39
C GLY A 130 8.26 -14.32 -10.11
N SER A 131 8.81 -14.82 -9.00
CA SER A 131 8.23 -14.62 -7.67
C SER A 131 8.47 -13.18 -7.17
N TYR A 132 7.64 -12.72 -6.24
CA TYR A 132 7.82 -11.43 -5.59
C TYR A 132 9.06 -11.44 -4.70
N SER A 133 9.79 -10.33 -4.70
CA SER A 133 10.61 -9.91 -3.56
C SER A 133 9.76 -9.10 -2.62
N TYR A 134 10.10 -9.11 -1.34
CA TYR A 134 9.39 -8.34 -0.34
C TYR A 134 10.37 -7.63 0.56
N GLY A 135 9.94 -6.52 1.15
CA GLY A 135 10.72 -5.81 2.14
C GLY A 135 9.81 -4.95 3.00
N GLN A 136 10.17 -4.89 4.27
CA GLN A 136 9.66 -3.92 5.21
C GLN A 136 10.81 -2.99 5.54
N GLN A 137 10.61 -1.69 5.43
CA GLN A 137 11.54 -0.73 5.99
C GLN A 137 11.04 -0.32 7.37
N SER A 138 11.71 -0.81 8.41
CA SER A 138 11.31 -0.61 9.82
C SER A 138 11.67 0.77 10.37
N ASP A 139 12.55 1.50 9.69
CA ASP A 139 12.95 2.84 10.11
C ASP A 139 11.95 3.89 9.61
N SER A 140 11.40 4.67 10.53
CA SER A 140 10.59 5.86 10.27
C SER A 140 11.26 6.73 9.20
N GLY A 141 10.60 6.92 8.05
CA GLY A 141 11.14 7.71 6.93
C GLY A 141 11.12 7.00 5.56
N SER A 142 10.56 5.79 5.48
CA SER A 142 10.20 5.17 4.20
C SER A 142 8.91 5.74 3.63
N LEU A 143 8.13 6.45 4.44
CA LEU A 143 6.89 7.07 4.01
C LEU A 143 6.69 8.46 4.63
N TYR A 144 6.26 9.40 3.79
CA TYR A 144 5.79 10.72 4.19
C TYR A 144 4.39 10.95 3.62
N LEU A 145 3.45 11.34 4.48
CA LEU A 145 2.08 11.68 4.10
C LEU A 145 1.75 13.09 4.60
N ALA A 146 1.61 14.05 3.69
CA ALA A 146 1.10 15.37 3.99
C ALA A 146 -0.41 15.40 3.74
N LEU A 147 -1.19 15.82 4.74
CA LEU A 147 -2.64 16.02 4.68
C LEU A 147 -2.92 17.51 4.77
N ASN A 148 -3.50 18.07 3.71
CA ASN A 148 -3.87 19.47 3.66
C ASN A 148 -5.38 19.62 3.84
N PHE A 149 -5.79 20.05 5.03
CA PHE A 149 -7.20 20.18 5.42
C PHE A 149 -7.87 21.42 4.80
N ASP A 150 -7.09 22.40 4.34
CA ASP A 150 -7.62 23.61 3.71
C ASP A 150 -7.99 23.40 2.24
N THR A 151 -7.20 22.57 1.55
CA THR A 151 -7.40 22.25 0.13
C THR A 151 -8.07 20.90 -0.10
N GLU A 152 -8.28 20.11 0.95
CA GLU A 152 -8.81 18.75 0.86
C GLU A 152 -7.96 17.86 -0.06
N THR A 153 -6.63 17.95 0.09
CA THR A 153 -5.65 17.17 -0.67
C THR A 153 -4.69 16.40 0.25
N ALA A 154 -4.10 15.34 -0.30
CA ALA A 154 -3.02 14.59 0.31
C ALA A 154 -1.83 14.47 -0.66
N THR A 155 -0.62 14.49 -0.13
CA THR A 155 0.60 14.14 -0.87
C THR A 155 1.27 12.99 -0.14
N ILE A 156 1.61 11.92 -0.84
CA ILE A 156 2.27 10.77 -0.27
C ILE A 156 3.54 10.43 -1.05
N HIS A 157 4.62 10.18 -0.32
CA HIS A 157 5.87 9.67 -0.85
C HIS A 157 6.18 8.34 -0.17
N ILE A 158 6.35 7.28 -0.96
CA ILE A 158 6.70 5.93 -0.51
C ILE A 158 8.07 5.59 -1.11
N LEU A 159 9.05 5.40 -0.23
CA LEU A 159 10.44 5.12 -0.54
C LEU A 159 10.92 3.90 0.23
N ASN A 160 10.97 2.75 -0.42
CA ASN A 160 11.44 1.50 0.20
C ASN A 160 12.80 1.12 -0.38
N ARG A 161 13.84 1.05 0.47
CA ARG A 161 15.22 0.72 0.09
C ARG A 161 15.67 -0.67 0.51
N GLU A 162 14.83 -1.40 1.25
CA GLU A 162 15.17 -2.64 1.94
C GLU A 162 14.38 -3.83 1.39
N LEU A 163 14.37 -3.99 0.07
CA LEU A 163 13.74 -5.14 -0.57
C LEU A 163 14.69 -6.33 -0.58
N TYR A 164 14.35 -7.38 0.15
CA TYR A 164 15.10 -8.63 0.21
C TYR A 164 14.60 -9.60 -0.87
N HIS A 165 15.54 -10.22 -1.58
CA HIS A 165 15.25 -11.33 -2.49
C HIS A 165 15.98 -12.58 -1.97
N HIS A 166 15.22 -13.54 -1.43
CA HIS A 166 15.77 -14.86 -1.09
C HIS A 166 15.92 -15.70 -2.37
N TYR A 167 16.90 -15.37 -3.21
CA TYR A 167 17.34 -16.27 -4.28
C TYR A 167 18.63 -16.96 -3.86
N THR A 168 18.54 -18.23 -3.49
CA THR A 168 19.66 -19.07 -3.03
C THR A 168 20.66 -19.47 -4.14
N GLY A 169 20.75 -18.72 -5.24
CA GLY A 169 21.51 -19.18 -6.41
C GLY A 169 22.06 -18.16 -7.41
N ASP A 170 21.77 -16.85 -7.29
CA ASP A 170 22.33 -15.85 -8.22
C ASP A 170 23.06 -14.71 -7.47
N PRO A 171 24.41 -14.67 -7.48
CA PRO A 171 25.21 -13.65 -6.80
C PRO A 171 25.19 -12.28 -7.50
N GLY A 172 24.22 -12.01 -8.37
CA GLY A 172 24.19 -10.84 -9.27
C GLY A 172 23.23 -9.71 -8.90
N ILE A 173 22.29 -9.91 -7.97
CA ILE A 173 21.24 -8.93 -7.60
C ILE A 173 21.43 -8.54 -6.13
N ASP A 174 21.72 -7.27 -5.88
CA ASP A 174 22.11 -6.79 -4.54
C ASP A 174 21.00 -6.03 -3.80
N SER A 175 20.14 -5.30 -4.52
CA SER A 175 19.02 -4.56 -3.90
C SER A 175 17.98 -4.08 -4.91
N ARG A 176 16.78 -3.78 -4.40
CA ARG A 176 15.74 -3.06 -5.12
C ARG A 176 15.28 -1.87 -4.29
N VAL A 177 14.98 -0.77 -4.97
CA VAL A 177 14.44 0.46 -4.38
C VAL A 177 13.14 0.78 -5.09
N ILE A 178 12.11 1.11 -4.31
CA ILE A 178 10.84 1.67 -4.79
C ILE A 178 10.83 3.15 -4.43
N ASP A 179 10.44 3.99 -5.37
CA ASP A 179 10.17 5.42 -5.15
C ASP A 179 8.84 5.74 -5.84
N LEU A 180 7.78 5.98 -5.06
CA LEU A 180 6.43 6.27 -5.54
C LEU A 180 5.93 7.58 -4.93
N LEU A 181 5.33 8.42 -5.76
CA LEU A 181 4.78 9.72 -5.40
C LEU A 181 3.34 9.83 -5.88
N GLY A 182 2.47 10.30 -4.99
CA GLY A 182 1.14 10.82 -5.31
C GLY A 182 1.04 12.27 -4.84
N GLU A 183 0.75 13.18 -5.74
CA GLU A 183 0.58 14.61 -5.48
C GLU A 183 -0.88 15.01 -5.67
N ASP A 184 -1.34 16.01 -4.90
CA ASP A 184 -2.69 16.57 -4.99
C ASP A 184 -3.81 15.51 -4.97
N LEU A 185 -3.59 14.42 -4.22
CA LEU A 185 -4.55 13.33 -4.12
C LEU A 185 -5.83 13.83 -3.44
N PRO A 186 -7.01 13.57 -4.01
CA PRO A 186 -8.27 13.92 -3.35
C PRO A 186 -8.33 13.36 -1.92
N PHE A 187 -8.58 14.23 -0.93
CA PHE A 187 -8.71 13.88 0.49
C PHE A 187 -10.02 14.42 1.07
N ASN A 188 -10.89 13.55 1.55
CA ASN A 188 -12.14 13.96 2.17
C ASN A 188 -11.98 14.06 3.70
N ILE A 189 -12.00 15.29 4.21
CA ILE A 189 -11.86 15.60 5.64
C ILE A 189 -12.99 15.09 6.52
N GLN A 190 -14.15 14.71 5.96
CA GLN A 190 -15.30 14.17 6.68
C GLN A 190 -15.21 12.66 6.86
N THR A 191 -14.67 11.95 5.86
CA THR A 191 -14.54 10.48 5.90
C THR A 191 -13.15 10.02 6.31
N GLY A 192 -12.13 10.87 6.18
CA GLY A 192 -10.74 10.52 6.39
C GLY A 192 -10.10 9.82 5.19
N LEU A 193 -10.84 9.58 4.10
CA LEU A 193 -10.34 8.85 2.92
C LEU A 193 -9.54 9.76 2.00
N PHE A 194 -8.43 9.24 1.46
CA PHE A 194 -7.65 9.86 0.40
C PHE A 194 -7.17 8.81 -0.60
N GLY A 195 -6.94 9.18 -1.85
CA GLY A 195 -6.48 8.22 -2.84
C GLY A 195 -6.52 8.76 -4.26
N GLY A 196 -5.91 8.03 -5.18
CA GLY A 196 -5.78 8.45 -6.57
C GLY A 196 -4.59 7.79 -7.25
N GLU A 197 -4.13 8.42 -8.33
CA GLU A 197 -2.99 7.95 -9.11
C GLU A 197 -1.66 8.17 -8.35
N ILE A 198 -0.75 7.21 -8.50
CA ILE A 198 0.64 7.33 -8.07
C ILE A 198 1.57 7.00 -9.23
N SER A 199 2.76 7.58 -9.21
CA SER A 199 3.78 7.32 -10.21
C SER A 199 5.17 7.37 -9.61
N GLY A 200 6.14 6.76 -10.27
CA GLY A 200 7.53 6.78 -9.84
C GLY A 200 8.34 5.72 -10.55
N GLU A 201 9.23 5.07 -9.81
CA GLU A 201 10.17 4.12 -10.39
C GLU A 201 10.51 2.97 -9.43
N VAL A 202 10.84 1.83 -10.04
CA VAL A 202 11.51 0.72 -9.38
C VAL A 202 12.93 0.65 -9.91
N THR A 203 13.88 0.84 -9.00
CA THR A 203 15.31 0.73 -9.29
C THR A 203 15.83 -0.62 -8.84
N GLN A 204 16.52 -1.33 -9.72
CA GLN A 204 17.23 -2.57 -9.41
C GLN A 204 18.73 -2.43 -9.63
N LEU A 205 19.49 -2.79 -8.61
CA LEU A 205 20.95 -2.78 -8.65
C LEU A 205 21.50 -4.18 -8.95
N TYR A 206 22.19 -4.30 -10.09
CA TYR A 206 22.93 -5.50 -10.46
C TYR A 206 24.43 -5.27 -10.26
N VAL A 207 25.09 -6.14 -9.49
CA VAL A 207 26.51 -6.05 -9.14
C VAL A 207 27.42 -5.96 -10.38
N ARG A 208 27.01 -6.59 -11.48
CA ARG A 208 27.81 -6.68 -12.72
C ARG A 208 27.25 -5.92 -13.91
N LEU A 209 25.96 -5.56 -13.87
CA LEU A 209 25.22 -5.05 -15.03
C LEU A 209 24.82 -3.58 -14.86
N GLY A 210 25.03 -3.01 -13.68
CA GLY A 210 24.67 -1.64 -13.35
C GLY A 210 23.24 -1.51 -12.84
N THR A 211 22.71 -0.29 -12.92
CA THR A 211 21.38 0.05 -12.41
C THR A 211 20.35 -0.03 -13.52
N VAL A 212 19.26 -0.76 -13.29
CA VAL A 212 18.06 -0.73 -14.11
C VAL A 212 17.01 0.09 -13.38
N VAL A 213 16.36 1.01 -14.08
CA VAL A 213 15.27 1.82 -13.55
C VAL A 213 14.06 1.58 -14.44
N VAL A 214 12.94 1.18 -13.85
CA VAL A 214 11.69 0.96 -14.58
C VAL A 214 10.66 1.96 -14.06
N PRO A 215 10.13 2.86 -14.92
CA PRO A 215 9.05 3.74 -14.53
C PRO A 215 7.79 2.92 -14.25
N VAL A 216 7.08 3.27 -13.19
CA VAL A 216 5.85 2.61 -12.78
C VAL A 216 4.76 3.63 -12.50
N SER A 217 3.51 3.23 -12.71
CA SER A 217 2.31 3.99 -12.38
C SER A 217 1.23 3.08 -11.84
N GLY A 218 0.38 3.61 -10.98
CA GLY A 218 -0.78 2.88 -10.51
C GLY A 218 -1.63 3.72 -9.60
N THR A 219 -2.17 3.11 -8.56
CA THR A 219 -3.19 3.72 -7.73
C THR A 219 -2.97 3.41 -6.25
N LEU A 220 -3.55 4.25 -5.41
CA LEU A 220 -3.60 4.03 -3.97
C LEU A 220 -4.99 4.39 -3.42
N LEU A 221 -5.34 3.76 -2.31
CA LEU A 221 -6.41 4.20 -1.44
C LEU A 221 -5.93 4.12 0.01
N GLY A 222 -6.04 5.23 0.72
CA GLY A 222 -5.65 5.39 2.10
C GLY A 222 -6.76 6.03 2.93
N GLN A 223 -6.60 5.93 4.24
CA GLN A 223 -7.52 6.48 5.21
C GLN A 223 -6.78 7.00 6.42
N VAL A 224 -7.36 8.00 7.06
CA VAL A 224 -6.91 8.60 8.31
C VAL A 224 -7.83 8.14 9.43
N GLY A 225 -7.26 7.88 10.60
CA GLY A 225 -7.96 7.62 11.85
C GLY A 225 -7.49 8.53 12.97
N GLY A 226 -8.13 8.39 14.12
CA GLY A 226 -7.79 9.16 15.31
C GLY A 226 -8.77 10.29 15.60
N SER A 227 -8.60 10.88 16.78
CA SER A 227 -9.57 11.80 17.35
C SER A 227 -9.11 13.25 17.41
N ALA A 228 -7.80 13.51 17.35
CA ALA A 228 -7.20 14.84 17.41
C ALA A 228 -6.02 14.94 16.43
N ARG A 229 -5.59 16.17 16.10
CA ARG A 229 -4.46 16.39 15.15
C ARG A 229 -3.17 15.70 15.56
N ASP A 230 -2.82 15.82 16.84
CA ASP A 230 -1.58 15.25 17.38
C ASP A 230 -1.67 13.73 17.57
N ASP A 231 -2.85 13.17 17.27
CA ASP A 231 -3.23 11.78 17.45
C ASP A 231 -3.74 11.22 16.12
N LEU A 232 -3.21 11.67 14.98
CA LEU A 232 -3.57 11.10 13.69
C LEU A 232 -2.72 9.88 13.37
N VAL A 233 -3.40 8.89 12.81
CA VAL A 233 -2.79 7.74 12.15
C VAL A 233 -3.35 7.63 10.75
N ALA A 234 -2.60 7.01 9.86
CA ALA A 234 -3.06 6.68 8.53
C ALA A 234 -2.65 5.27 8.16
N GLY A 235 -3.38 4.68 7.23
CA GLY A 235 -3.03 3.42 6.60
C GLY A 235 -3.69 3.32 5.24
N GLY A 236 -3.11 2.49 4.38
CA GLY A 236 -3.64 2.32 3.04
C GLY A 236 -2.96 1.23 2.26
N VAL A 237 -3.44 1.04 1.05
CA VAL A 237 -3.01 0.02 0.11
C VAL A 237 -2.68 0.70 -1.22
N PHE A 238 -1.71 0.14 -1.94
CA PHE A 238 -1.29 0.67 -3.23
C PHE A 238 -0.86 -0.44 -4.19
N GLU A 239 -0.98 -0.15 -5.48
CA GLU A 239 -0.43 -0.98 -6.54
C GLU A 239 0.19 -0.09 -7.62
N ALA A 240 1.25 -0.58 -8.25
CA ALA A 240 1.84 0.07 -9.42
C ALA A 240 2.37 -0.97 -10.40
N THR A 241 2.32 -0.66 -11.69
CA THR A 241 2.91 -1.50 -12.73
C THR A 241 3.69 -0.65 -13.72
N GLY A 242 4.64 -1.27 -14.39
CA GLY A 242 5.44 -0.63 -15.41
C GLY A 242 6.16 -1.65 -16.26
N SER A 243 6.65 -1.21 -17.42
CA SER A 243 7.43 -2.04 -18.32
C SER A 243 8.49 -1.19 -18.98
N ASP A 244 9.72 -1.68 -19.04
CA ASP A 244 10.79 -1.02 -19.80
C ASP A 244 11.74 -2.02 -20.47
N MET A 245 12.42 -1.58 -21.53
CA MET A 245 13.45 -2.34 -22.22
C MET A 245 14.76 -2.30 -21.42
N ALA A 246 14.96 -3.30 -20.56
CA ALA A 246 16.19 -3.47 -19.78
C ALA A 246 17.01 -4.65 -20.32
N MET A 247 18.31 -4.44 -20.52
CA MET A 247 19.24 -5.51 -20.94
C MET A 247 18.84 -6.27 -22.21
N GLY A 248 18.13 -5.61 -23.13
CA GLY A 248 17.70 -6.22 -24.40
C GLY A 248 16.44 -7.09 -24.32
N GLN A 249 15.73 -7.08 -23.19
CA GLN A 249 14.43 -7.74 -23.01
C GLN A 249 13.41 -6.78 -22.38
N MET A 250 12.13 -7.03 -22.62
CA MET A 250 11.08 -6.33 -21.88
C MET A 250 11.11 -6.82 -20.43
N LEU A 251 11.20 -5.89 -19.49
CA LEU A 251 11.12 -6.13 -18.06
C LEU A 251 9.82 -5.53 -17.54
N ASP A 252 8.85 -6.39 -17.26
CA ASP A 252 7.61 -5.98 -16.60
C ASP A 252 7.85 -5.92 -15.09
N VAL A 253 7.26 -4.93 -14.43
CA VAL A 253 7.36 -4.69 -13.00
C VAL A 253 5.96 -4.55 -12.43
N ARG A 254 5.75 -5.18 -11.28
CA ARG A 254 4.56 -4.99 -10.46
C ARG A 254 4.97 -4.73 -9.02
N VAL A 255 4.34 -3.73 -8.42
CA VAL A 255 4.46 -3.35 -7.02
C VAL A 255 3.08 -3.48 -6.39
N ASP A 256 3.02 -4.16 -5.26
CA ASP A 256 1.85 -4.28 -4.41
C ASP A 256 2.27 -3.92 -2.99
N GLY A 257 1.48 -3.17 -2.23
CA GLY A 257 1.89 -2.85 -0.87
C GLY A 257 0.80 -2.28 0.02
N VAL A 258 1.16 -2.23 1.30
CA VAL A 258 0.37 -1.63 2.37
C VAL A 258 1.26 -0.66 3.15
N PHE A 259 0.67 0.34 3.77
CA PHE A 259 1.42 1.29 4.57
C PHE A 259 0.69 1.69 5.84
N SER A 260 1.44 2.25 6.79
CA SER A 260 0.89 3.01 7.91
C SER A 260 1.76 4.21 8.26
N ALA A 261 1.15 5.24 8.82
CA ALA A 261 1.82 6.46 9.23
C ALA A 261 1.20 7.02 10.53
N SER A 262 1.99 7.70 11.33
CA SER A 262 1.50 8.50 12.46
C SER A 262 2.25 9.82 12.53
N ASN A 263 1.73 10.72 13.35
CA ASN A 263 2.46 11.92 13.78
C ASN A 263 3.59 11.56 14.75
#